data_AF-A0A7T8JXK5-F1
#
_entry.id   AF-A0A7T8JXK5-F1
#
_cell.length_a   1.000
_cell.length_b   1.000
_cell.length_c   1.000
_cell.angle_alpha   90.00
_cell.angle_beta   90.00
_cell.angle_gamma   90.00
#
_symmetry.space_group_name_H-M   'P 1'
#
loop_
_entity.id
_entity.type
_entity.pdbx_description
1 polymer ?
#
loop_
_entity_poly.entity_id
_entity_poly.type
_entity_poly.pdbx_seq_one_letter_code
_entity_poly.pdbx_strand_id
1 'polypeptide(L)'
;FWDSPETTSSLEPVKSWLLKSAKKYVSSDPPSAKSLAALLPGVIQFMEDNLGKDREEEEGGLLRLPARFFFDFSPGGPLCIMLSTMYRVKAEAGWRRFDLQSPSRREANMGMFAEMTEALSEEGLFSVPALYLRKDLPKEEASKVKEIALKRNYSILDSDKEASHIIYPAVDADPEIYCRPILKRGEKCIIHFYCFP
;
A
#
# COMPACT_ATOMS: atom_id res chain seq x y z
N PHE A 1 5.69 -11.88 -12.42
CA PHE A 1 6.50 -11.53 -11.23
C PHE A 1 6.13 -12.44 -10.05
N TRP A 2 4.87 -12.41 -9.59
CA TRP A 2 4.42 -13.16 -8.42
C TRP A 2 4.59 -14.68 -8.52
N ASP A 3 4.33 -15.27 -9.69
CA ASP A 3 4.53 -16.72 -9.89
C ASP A 3 5.99 -17.15 -10.09
N SER A 4 6.95 -16.21 -10.02
CA SER A 4 8.36 -16.57 -10.23
C SER A 4 8.95 -17.33 -9.03
N PRO A 5 9.84 -18.31 -9.27
CA PRO A 5 10.51 -19.04 -8.19
C PRO A 5 11.26 -18.12 -7.23
N GLU A 6 11.87 -17.05 -7.74
CA GLU A 6 12.62 -16.10 -6.92
C GLU A 6 11.68 -15.31 -6.00
N THR A 7 10.51 -14.87 -6.47
CA THR A 7 9.53 -14.19 -5.60
C THR A 7 9.00 -15.15 -4.54
N THR A 8 8.73 -16.40 -4.91
CA THR A 8 8.32 -17.43 -3.95
C THR A 8 9.41 -17.66 -2.90
N SER A 9 10.67 -17.76 -3.31
CA SER A 9 11.79 -17.90 -2.40
C SER A 9 11.95 -16.68 -1.48
N SER A 10 11.78 -15.47 -2.01
CA SER A 10 11.82 -14.24 -1.20
C SER A 10 10.69 -14.13 -0.18
N LEU A 11 9.58 -14.86 -0.35
CA LEU A 11 8.47 -14.89 0.61
C LEU A 11 8.67 -15.88 1.77
N GLU A 12 9.72 -16.69 1.74
CA GLU A 12 10.05 -17.64 2.81
C GLU A 12 10.26 -16.99 4.19
N PRO A 13 10.97 -15.85 4.32
CA PRO A 13 11.10 -15.13 5.58
C PRO A 13 9.77 -14.58 6.09
N VAL A 14 8.91 -14.07 5.19
CA VAL A 14 7.56 -13.58 5.51
C VAL A 14 6.68 -14.71 6.04
N LYS A 15 6.65 -15.85 5.33
CA LYS A 15 5.96 -17.06 5.77
C LYS A 15 6.43 -17.48 7.16
N SER A 16 7.74 -17.57 7.37
CA SER A 16 8.33 -18.00 8.63
C SER A 16 7.96 -17.06 9.78
N TRP A 17 7.94 -15.74 9.52
CA TRP A 17 7.49 -14.75 10.49
C TRP A 17 6.00 -14.91 10.82
N LEU A 18 5.13 -15.11 9.84
CA LEU A 18 3.68 -15.31 10.07
C LEU A 18 3.41 -16.57 10.90
N LEU A 19 4.09 -17.68 10.62
CA LEU A 19 3.95 -18.93 11.38
C LEU A 19 4.39 -18.79 12.85
N LYS A 20 5.24 -17.80 13.15
CA LYS A 20 5.71 -17.49 14.51
C LYS A 20 4.80 -16.46 15.19
N SER A 21 4.65 -15.29 14.59
CA SER A 21 4.01 -14.11 15.19
C SER A 21 2.49 -14.15 15.10
N ALA A 22 1.93 -14.71 14.03
CA ALA A 22 0.49 -14.83 13.80
C ALA A 22 -0.04 -16.26 14.00
N LYS A 23 0.71 -17.11 14.73
CA LYS A 23 0.43 -18.56 14.89
C LYS A 23 -1.03 -18.85 15.25
N LYS A 24 -1.61 -18.06 16.16
CA LYS A 24 -3.01 -18.18 16.60
C LYS A 24 -4.00 -18.14 15.42
N TYR A 25 -3.72 -17.33 14.41
CA TYR A 25 -4.63 -17.06 13.29
C TYR A 25 -4.35 -17.93 12.06
N VAL A 26 -3.13 -18.46 11.94
CA VAL A 26 -2.71 -19.26 10.77
C VAL A 26 -2.63 -20.76 11.03
N SER A 27 -2.72 -21.21 12.30
CA SER A 27 -2.49 -22.62 12.63
C SER A 27 -3.46 -23.62 11.97
N SER A 28 -4.72 -23.22 11.74
CA SER A 28 -5.74 -24.07 11.10
C SER A 28 -5.57 -24.17 9.58
N ASP A 29 -4.94 -23.17 8.97
CA ASP A 29 -4.72 -23.08 7.52
C ASP A 29 -3.38 -22.35 7.27
N PRO A 30 -2.23 -23.02 7.48
CA PRO A 30 -0.93 -22.36 7.47
C PRO A 30 -0.54 -21.84 6.08
N PRO A 31 -0.08 -20.59 5.95
CA PRO A 31 0.39 -20.06 4.68
C PRO A 31 1.63 -20.81 4.19
N SER A 32 1.74 -20.95 2.88
CA SER A 32 2.98 -21.27 2.17
C SER A 32 3.45 -20.04 1.38
N ALA A 33 4.73 -19.99 1.02
CA ALA A 33 5.23 -18.92 0.17
C ALA A 33 4.46 -18.85 -1.17
N LYS A 34 4.06 -20.01 -1.71
CA LYS A 34 3.23 -20.11 -2.92
C LYS A 34 1.83 -19.55 -2.73
N SER A 35 1.17 -19.85 -1.60
CA SER A 35 -0.17 -19.30 -1.34
C SER A 35 -0.13 -17.79 -1.08
N LEU A 36 0.93 -17.28 -0.44
CA LEU A 36 1.15 -15.84 -0.29
C LEU A 36 1.37 -15.18 -1.66
N ALA A 37 2.23 -15.75 -2.51
CA ALA A 37 2.47 -15.26 -3.86
C ALA A 37 1.19 -15.21 -4.71
N ALA A 38 0.29 -16.18 -4.56
CA ALA A 38 -1.00 -16.22 -5.25
C ALA A 38 -2.02 -15.22 -4.69
N LEU A 39 -1.95 -14.89 -3.40
CA LEU A 39 -2.87 -13.97 -2.73
C LEU A 39 -2.55 -12.49 -3.07
N LEU A 40 -1.27 -12.12 -3.04
CA LEU A 40 -0.82 -10.72 -3.14
C LEU A 40 -1.33 -9.97 -4.39
N PRO A 41 -1.37 -10.56 -5.60
CA PRO A 41 -1.95 -9.89 -6.77
C PRO A 41 -3.39 -9.44 -6.53
N GLY A 42 -4.22 -10.29 -5.90
CA GLY A 42 -5.61 -9.95 -5.60
C GLY A 42 -5.74 -8.83 -4.57
N VAL A 43 -4.83 -8.78 -3.58
CA VAL A 43 -4.80 -7.70 -2.58
C VAL A 43 -4.43 -6.38 -3.23
N ILE A 44 -3.41 -6.39 -4.10
CA ILE A 44 -2.99 -5.20 -4.85
C ILE A 44 -4.14 -4.74 -5.75
N GLN A 45 -4.76 -5.65 -6.51
CA GLN A 45 -5.86 -5.30 -7.41
C GLN A 45 -7.05 -4.71 -6.66
N PHE A 46 -7.47 -5.32 -5.54
CA PHE A 46 -8.56 -4.77 -4.73
C PHE A 46 -8.25 -3.34 -4.25
N MET A 47 -7.00 -3.10 -3.81
CA MET A 47 -6.56 -1.77 -3.43
C MET A 47 -6.57 -0.78 -4.61
N GLU A 48 -6.16 -1.18 -5.80
CA GLU A 48 -6.26 -0.31 -6.99
C GLU A 48 -7.71 0.03 -7.31
N ASP A 49 -8.59 -0.97 -7.33
CA ASP A 49 -9.99 -0.81 -7.76
C ASP A 49 -10.79 0.06 -6.77
N ASN A 50 -10.53 -0.07 -5.47
CA ASN A 50 -11.35 0.56 -4.42
C ASN A 50 -10.68 1.77 -3.77
N LEU A 51 -9.33 1.85 -3.79
CA LEU A 51 -8.55 2.93 -3.15
C LEU A 51 -7.67 3.69 -4.14
N GLY A 52 -7.64 3.30 -5.42
CA GLY A 52 -6.88 3.94 -6.48
C GLY A 52 -7.48 5.24 -7.00
N LYS A 53 -7.01 5.66 -8.18
CA LYS A 53 -7.38 6.94 -8.81
C LYS A 53 -8.85 6.96 -9.26
N ASP A 54 -9.35 5.84 -9.75
CA ASP A 54 -10.66 5.74 -10.40
C ASP A 54 -11.77 5.30 -9.43
N ARG A 55 -11.52 5.40 -8.12
CA ARG A 55 -12.51 5.07 -7.08
C ARG A 55 -13.62 6.10 -7.01
N GLU A 56 -14.79 5.71 -6.51
CA GLU A 56 -15.89 6.63 -6.24
C GLU A 56 -15.50 7.63 -5.13
N GLU A 57 -15.51 8.93 -5.43
CA GLU A 57 -14.93 10.00 -4.60
C GLU A 57 -15.63 10.22 -3.25
N GLU A 58 -16.85 9.71 -3.11
CA GLU A 58 -17.70 9.83 -1.92
C GLU A 58 -17.40 8.74 -0.87
N GLU A 59 -16.68 7.67 -1.22
CA GLU A 59 -16.65 6.43 -0.42
C GLU A 59 -15.43 6.22 0.51
N GLY A 60 -14.46 7.13 0.63
CA GLY A 60 -13.26 6.75 1.41
C GLY A 60 -12.33 7.84 1.92
N GLY A 61 -12.32 7.97 3.26
CA GLY A 61 -11.21 8.55 4.03
C GLY A 61 -9.98 7.65 4.13
N LEU A 62 -10.08 6.38 3.71
CA LEU A 62 -8.96 5.44 3.76
C LEU A 62 -7.90 5.75 2.69
N LEU A 63 -6.65 5.69 3.10
CA LEU A 63 -5.49 5.94 2.26
C LEU A 63 -5.05 4.66 1.57
N ARG A 64 -4.60 4.79 0.32
CA ARG A 64 -3.92 3.71 -0.37
C ARG A 64 -2.60 3.40 0.33
N LEU A 65 -2.34 2.13 0.59
CA LEU A 65 -1.05 1.69 1.13
C LEU A 65 0.06 1.85 0.06
N PRO A 66 1.26 2.32 0.42
CA PRO A 66 2.37 2.46 -0.51
C PRO A 66 2.69 1.13 -1.21
N ALA A 67 2.78 1.14 -2.55
CA ALA A 67 3.07 -0.07 -3.34
C ALA A 67 4.34 -0.79 -2.87
N ARG A 68 5.36 -0.05 -2.40
CA ARG A 68 6.61 -0.60 -1.84
C ARG A 68 6.40 -1.57 -0.68
N PHE A 69 5.31 -1.43 0.09
CA PHE A 69 5.01 -2.32 1.22
C PHE A 69 4.76 -3.76 0.77
N PHE A 70 4.20 -3.95 -0.42
CA PHE A 70 3.98 -5.28 -1.01
C PHE A 70 5.27 -5.95 -1.49
N PHE A 71 6.37 -5.20 -1.61
CA PHE A 71 7.67 -5.69 -2.06
C PHE A 71 8.71 -5.73 -0.94
N ASP A 72 8.32 -5.40 0.29
CA ASP A 72 9.18 -5.54 1.46
C ASP A 72 9.03 -6.95 2.06
N PHE A 73 9.94 -7.84 1.68
CA PHE A 73 9.96 -9.22 2.15
C PHE A 73 10.77 -9.42 3.44
N SER A 74 11.15 -8.34 4.12
CA SER A 74 11.87 -8.43 5.39
C SER A 74 10.99 -9.02 6.50
N PRO A 75 11.54 -9.86 7.40
CA PRO A 75 10.80 -10.34 8.56
C PRO A 75 10.34 -9.16 9.44
N GLY A 76 9.04 -9.09 9.74
CA GLY A 76 8.47 -7.99 10.53
C GLY A 76 8.28 -6.69 9.77
N GLY A 77 8.59 -6.65 8.47
CA GLY A 77 8.32 -5.48 7.63
C GLY A 77 6.83 -5.28 7.33
N PRO A 78 6.47 -4.23 6.56
CA PRO A 78 5.09 -3.87 6.25
C PRO A 78 4.24 -5.02 5.70
N LEU A 79 4.81 -5.85 4.82
CA LEU A 79 4.09 -7.01 4.27
C LEU A 79 3.72 -8.03 5.34
N CYS A 80 4.60 -8.26 6.32
CA CYS A 80 4.34 -9.16 7.43
C CYS A 80 3.17 -8.67 8.28
N ILE A 81 3.15 -7.37 8.60
CA ILE A 81 2.08 -6.74 9.38
C ILE A 81 0.75 -6.80 8.63
N MET A 82 0.74 -6.42 7.35
CA MET A 82 -0.45 -6.48 6.50
C MET A 82 -1.04 -7.89 6.42
N LEU A 83 -0.22 -8.89 6.12
CA LEU A 83 -0.67 -10.29 6.04
C LEU A 83 -1.14 -10.82 7.40
N SER A 84 -0.44 -10.47 8.50
CA SER A 84 -0.87 -10.84 9.85
C SER A 84 -2.26 -10.32 10.16
N THR A 85 -2.51 -9.04 9.86
CA THR A 85 -3.83 -8.41 10.02
C THR A 85 -4.87 -9.09 9.16
N MET A 86 -4.57 -9.38 7.89
CA MET A 86 -5.48 -10.14 7.01
C MET A 86 -5.86 -11.50 7.59
N TYR A 87 -4.88 -12.28 8.07
CA TYR A 87 -5.15 -13.59 8.66
C TYR A 87 -5.93 -13.50 9.97
N ARG A 88 -5.65 -12.47 10.79
CA ARG A 88 -6.43 -12.18 12.00
C ARG A 88 -7.90 -11.89 11.65
N VAL A 89 -8.16 -10.95 10.75
CA VAL A 89 -9.53 -10.59 10.32
C VAL A 89 -10.25 -11.79 9.71
N LYS A 90 -9.58 -12.56 8.83
CA LYS A 90 -10.13 -13.80 8.25
C LYS A 90 -10.58 -14.78 9.35
N ALA A 91 -9.75 -14.97 10.37
CA ALA A 91 -10.03 -15.90 11.47
C ALA A 91 -11.16 -15.41 12.37
N GLU A 92 -11.13 -14.13 12.77
CA GLU A 92 -12.13 -13.50 13.64
C GLU A 92 -13.51 -13.45 12.97
N ALA A 93 -13.55 -13.20 11.66
CA ALA A 93 -14.78 -13.17 10.89
C ALA A 93 -15.22 -14.55 10.33
N GLY A 94 -14.48 -15.63 10.65
CA GLY A 94 -14.83 -17.00 10.25
C GLY A 94 -14.79 -17.26 8.74
N TRP A 95 -13.96 -16.54 7.98
CA TRP A 95 -13.90 -16.68 6.53
C TRP A 95 -13.12 -17.93 6.12
N ARG A 96 -13.71 -18.75 5.24
CA ARG A 96 -13.04 -19.94 4.69
C ARG A 96 -11.87 -19.58 3.79
N ARG A 97 -11.98 -18.48 3.02
CA ARG A 97 -10.96 -18.00 2.07
C ARG A 97 -11.00 -16.48 1.98
N PHE A 98 -9.91 -15.88 1.49
CA PHE A 98 -9.93 -14.49 1.05
C PHE A 98 -10.74 -14.40 -0.25
N ASP A 99 -11.79 -13.58 -0.25
CA ASP A 99 -12.62 -13.32 -1.42
C ASP A 99 -12.62 -11.81 -1.68
N LEU A 100 -11.62 -11.39 -2.45
CA LEU A 100 -11.34 -9.98 -2.75
C LEU A 100 -12.09 -9.47 -3.98
N GLN A 101 -12.69 -10.36 -4.77
CA GLN A 101 -13.37 -10.00 -6.02
C GLN A 101 -14.89 -9.89 -5.84
N SER A 102 -15.44 -10.54 -4.81
CA SER A 102 -16.89 -10.51 -4.58
C SER A 102 -17.36 -9.12 -4.13
N PRO A 103 -18.32 -8.49 -4.84
CA PRO A 103 -18.88 -7.21 -4.43
C PRO A 103 -19.52 -7.24 -3.05
N SER A 104 -20.10 -8.38 -2.64
CA SER A 104 -20.71 -8.55 -1.31
C SER A 104 -19.68 -8.60 -0.18
N ARG A 105 -18.39 -8.78 -0.51
CA ARG A 105 -17.27 -8.72 0.44
C ARG A 105 -16.56 -7.38 0.45
N ARG A 106 -16.96 -6.43 -0.41
CA ARG A 106 -16.27 -5.14 -0.58
C ARG A 106 -16.13 -4.39 0.74
N GLU A 107 -17.23 -4.15 1.46
CA GLU A 107 -17.22 -3.42 2.73
C GLU A 107 -16.36 -4.10 3.79
N ALA A 108 -16.48 -5.42 3.93
CA ALA A 108 -15.69 -6.20 4.87
C ALA A 108 -14.18 -6.16 4.52
N ASN A 109 -13.84 -6.21 3.24
CA ASN A 109 -12.46 -6.08 2.78
C ASN A 109 -11.95 -4.64 2.98
N MET A 110 -12.77 -3.61 2.77
CA MET A 110 -12.41 -2.22 3.09
C MET A 110 -12.10 -2.05 4.58
N GLY A 111 -12.91 -2.63 5.47
CA GLY A 111 -12.63 -2.69 6.90
C GLY A 111 -11.28 -3.38 7.21
N MET A 112 -11.00 -4.49 6.56
CA MET A 112 -9.71 -5.18 6.68
C MET A 112 -8.51 -4.29 6.26
N PHE A 113 -8.65 -3.45 5.22
CA PHE A 113 -7.61 -2.48 4.84
C PHE A 113 -7.48 -1.31 5.83
N ALA A 114 -8.57 -0.90 6.47
CA ALA A 114 -8.53 0.09 7.55
C ALA A 114 -7.71 -0.44 8.73
N GLU A 115 -7.99 -1.68 9.17
CA GLU A 115 -7.22 -2.34 10.23
C GLU A 115 -5.75 -2.56 9.86
N MET A 116 -5.44 -2.84 8.59
CA MET A 116 -4.03 -2.90 8.14
C MET A 116 -3.32 -1.55 8.31
N THR A 117 -4.00 -0.45 7.97
CA THR A 117 -3.44 0.89 8.06
C THR A 117 -3.18 1.29 9.52
N GLU A 118 -4.11 0.94 10.41
CA GLU A 118 -3.97 1.14 11.85
C GLU A 118 -2.79 0.33 12.40
N ALA A 119 -2.73 -0.98 12.13
CA ALA A 119 -1.64 -1.84 12.58
C ALA A 119 -0.26 -1.38 12.07
N LEU A 120 -0.17 -0.92 10.82
CA LEU A 120 1.07 -0.35 10.29
C LEU A 120 1.47 0.95 10.99
N SER A 121 0.49 1.74 11.43
CA SER A 121 0.75 2.99 12.15
C SER A 121 1.23 2.73 13.58
N GLU A 122 0.63 1.75 14.27
CA GLU A 122 1.04 1.30 15.60
C GLU A 122 2.48 0.76 15.61
N GLU A 123 2.88 0.05 14.57
CA GLU A 123 4.25 -0.46 14.39
C GLU A 123 5.25 0.61 13.89
N GLY A 124 4.79 1.85 13.68
CA GLY A 124 5.63 2.95 13.16
C GLY A 124 6.11 2.76 11.72
N LEU A 125 5.49 1.84 10.97
CA LEU A 125 5.81 1.54 9.57
C LEU A 125 5.02 2.41 8.59
N PHE A 126 3.94 3.02 9.05
CA PHE A 126 3.14 3.96 8.29
C PHE A 126 2.88 5.23 9.11
N SER A 127 2.96 6.37 8.45
CA SER A 127 2.66 7.66 9.04
C SER A 127 1.83 8.46 8.05
N VAL A 128 0.85 9.19 8.56
CA VAL A 128 0.05 10.09 7.74
C VAL A 128 0.97 11.15 7.09
N PRO A 129 0.82 11.45 5.80
CA PRO A 129 1.63 12.46 5.13
C PRO A 129 1.59 13.82 5.85
N ALA A 130 2.77 14.43 5.95
CA ALA A 130 2.98 15.78 6.44
C ALA A 130 3.56 16.61 5.28
N LEU A 131 2.75 17.54 4.79
CA LEU A 131 2.98 18.27 3.56
C LEU A 131 3.57 19.64 3.87
N TYR A 132 4.61 20.01 3.14
CA TYR A 132 5.07 21.39 3.04
C TYR A 132 4.74 21.93 1.64
N LEU A 133 3.98 23.01 1.57
CA LEU A 133 3.62 23.66 0.32
C LEU A 133 4.63 24.78 0.07
N ARG A 134 5.34 24.72 -1.06
CA ARG A 134 6.26 25.81 -1.40
C ARG A 134 5.54 27.15 -1.57
N LYS A 135 6.26 28.22 -1.27
CA LYS A 135 5.75 29.60 -1.33
C LYS A 135 5.42 30.09 -2.74
N ASP A 136 6.02 29.49 -3.77
CA ASP A 136 5.79 29.79 -5.18
C ASP A 136 4.71 28.90 -5.81
N LEU A 137 4.05 28.03 -5.03
CA LEU A 137 2.93 27.23 -5.52
C LEU A 137 1.75 28.17 -5.90
N PRO A 138 1.17 28.04 -7.10
CA PRO A 138 0.01 28.83 -7.50
C PRO A 138 -1.13 28.76 -6.47
N LYS A 139 -1.79 29.88 -6.21
CA LYS A 139 -2.82 29.97 -5.14
C LYS A 139 -3.97 28.97 -5.31
N GLU A 140 -4.36 28.69 -6.55
CA GLU A 140 -5.41 27.74 -6.86
C GLU A 140 -4.98 26.31 -6.52
N GLU A 141 -3.78 25.91 -6.91
CA GLU A 141 -3.21 24.60 -6.58
C GLU A 141 -3.00 24.44 -5.08
N ALA A 142 -2.46 25.46 -4.41
CA ALA A 142 -2.29 25.46 -2.96
C ALA A 142 -3.62 25.28 -2.22
N SER A 143 -4.71 25.90 -2.71
CA SER A 143 -6.06 25.74 -2.15
C SER A 143 -6.58 24.31 -2.34
N LYS A 144 -6.42 23.73 -3.53
CA LYS A 144 -6.80 22.33 -3.82
C LYS A 144 -6.03 21.34 -2.94
N VAL A 145 -4.72 21.52 -2.78
CA VAL A 145 -3.90 20.67 -1.90
C VAL A 145 -4.36 20.77 -0.45
N LYS A 146 -4.71 21.97 0.03
CA LYS A 146 -5.24 22.17 1.38
C LYS A 146 -6.58 21.47 1.60
N GLU A 147 -7.47 21.52 0.61
CA GLU A 147 -8.76 20.83 0.66
C GLU A 147 -8.57 19.30 0.72
N ILE A 148 -7.70 18.76 -0.15
CA ILE A 148 -7.36 17.33 -0.14
C ILE A 148 -6.73 16.93 1.19
N ALA A 149 -5.79 17.72 1.70
CA ALA A 149 -5.15 17.47 2.98
C ALA A 149 -6.17 17.39 4.11
N LEU A 150 -7.14 18.31 4.15
CA LEU A 150 -8.23 18.27 5.12
C LEU A 150 -9.09 17.00 4.97
N LYS A 151 -9.53 16.68 3.74
CA LYS A 151 -10.36 15.48 3.46
C LYS A 151 -9.65 14.17 3.81
N ARG A 152 -8.31 14.15 3.75
CA ARG A 152 -7.47 12.96 3.97
C ARG A 152 -6.73 12.97 5.31
N ASN A 153 -7.02 13.95 6.16
CA ASN A 153 -6.36 14.17 7.46
C ASN A 153 -4.82 14.30 7.37
N TYR A 154 -4.30 14.85 6.27
CA TYR A 154 -2.87 15.15 6.13
C TYR A 154 -2.50 16.41 6.91
N SER A 155 -1.32 16.40 7.51
CA SER A 155 -0.79 17.59 8.19
C SER A 155 -0.19 18.55 7.17
N ILE A 156 -0.39 19.86 7.36
CA ILE A 156 0.31 20.90 6.60
C ILE A 156 1.28 21.62 7.55
N LEU A 157 2.55 21.66 7.17
CA LEU A 157 3.62 22.25 7.95
C LEU A 157 4.04 23.60 7.39
N ASP A 158 4.54 24.47 8.28
CA ASP A 158 5.08 25.78 7.92
C ASP A 158 6.55 25.73 7.44
N SER A 159 7.22 24.59 7.59
CA SER A 159 8.61 24.34 7.18
C SER A 159 8.78 22.96 6.55
N ASP A 160 9.75 22.86 5.64
CA ASP A 160 10.18 21.64 4.97
C ASP A 160 10.97 20.66 5.85
N LYS A 161 11.55 21.12 6.98
CA LYS A 161 12.44 20.32 7.82
C LYS A 161 11.83 19.02 8.35
N GLU A 162 10.55 19.06 8.69
CA GLU A 162 9.80 17.93 9.27
C GLU A 162 8.78 17.37 8.27
N ALA A 163 8.76 17.89 7.04
CA ALA A 163 7.82 17.47 6.02
C ALA A 163 8.24 16.11 5.45
N SER A 164 7.29 15.18 5.38
CA SER A 164 7.50 13.93 4.65
C SER A 164 7.38 14.14 3.14
N HIS A 165 6.67 15.19 2.71
CA HIS A 165 6.47 15.55 1.30
C HIS A 165 6.55 17.06 1.10
N ILE A 166 7.28 17.47 0.06
CA ILE A 166 7.34 18.87 -0.38
C ILE A 166 6.60 18.99 -1.70
N ILE A 167 5.62 19.89 -1.76
CA ILE A 167 4.81 20.14 -2.95
C ILE A 167 5.42 21.29 -3.74
N TYR A 168 5.84 20.99 -4.95
CA TYR A 168 6.37 21.95 -5.92
C TYR A 168 5.28 22.39 -6.90
N PRO A 169 5.40 23.58 -7.50
CA PRO A 169 4.63 23.94 -8.68
C PRO A 169 4.74 22.86 -9.76
N ALA A 170 3.67 22.68 -10.54
CA ALA A 170 3.73 21.82 -11.72
C ALA A 170 4.90 22.26 -12.62
N VAL A 171 5.71 21.28 -13.01
CA VAL A 171 6.78 21.45 -14.00
C VAL A 171 6.42 20.55 -15.17
N ASP A 172 6.57 21.05 -16.40
CA ASP A 172 6.45 20.22 -17.57
C ASP A 172 7.41 19.04 -17.46
N ALA A 173 6.90 17.83 -17.63
CA ALA A 173 7.75 16.64 -17.65
C ALA A 173 8.77 16.81 -18.79
N ASP A 174 10.04 16.54 -18.49
CA ASP A 174 11.08 16.52 -19.52
C ASP A 174 10.63 15.56 -20.64
N PRO A 175 10.41 16.06 -21.87
CA PRO A 175 9.89 15.24 -22.96
C PRO A 175 10.85 14.10 -23.35
N GLU A 176 12.11 14.15 -22.93
CA GLU A 176 13.10 13.09 -23.15
C GLU A 176 13.09 12.02 -22.05
N ILE A 177 12.45 12.29 -20.89
CA ILE A 177 12.37 11.35 -19.78
C ILE A 177 11.01 10.65 -19.78
N TYR A 178 10.96 9.47 -20.39
CA TYR A 178 9.72 8.69 -20.52
C TYR A 178 9.36 7.86 -19.29
N CYS A 179 10.34 7.44 -18.49
CA CYS A 179 10.12 6.61 -17.32
C CYS A 179 11.21 6.73 -16.25
N ARG A 180 10.93 6.24 -15.04
CA ARG A 180 11.94 6.01 -13.99
C ARG A 180 11.94 4.56 -13.49
N PRO A 181 13.11 4.02 -13.09
CA PRO A 181 13.17 2.74 -12.39
C PRO A 181 12.55 2.87 -10.98
N ILE A 182 11.72 1.89 -10.60
CA ILE A 182 11.12 1.77 -9.26
C ILE A 182 11.82 0.67 -8.46
N LEU A 183 12.13 -0.46 -9.11
CA LEU A 183 12.71 -1.63 -8.45
C LEU A 183 13.61 -2.40 -9.42
N LYS A 184 14.88 -2.63 -9.07
CA LYS A 184 15.81 -3.46 -9.84
C LYS A 184 15.87 -4.88 -9.25
N ARG A 185 15.81 -5.90 -10.10
CA ARG A 185 15.96 -7.31 -9.75
C ARG A 185 16.84 -8.00 -10.79
N GLY A 186 18.10 -8.22 -10.45
CA GLY A 186 19.11 -8.72 -11.40
C GLY A 186 19.23 -7.78 -12.60
N GLU A 187 19.01 -8.32 -13.81
CA GLU A 187 19.02 -7.58 -15.07
C GLU A 187 17.67 -6.94 -15.44
N LYS A 188 16.62 -7.14 -14.63
CA LYS A 188 15.28 -6.60 -14.90
C LYS A 188 14.94 -5.46 -13.96
N CYS A 189 14.07 -4.55 -14.39
CA CYS A 189 13.58 -3.45 -13.57
C CYS A 189 12.07 -3.24 -13.78
N ILE A 190 11.35 -2.91 -12.70
CA ILE A 190 10.00 -2.35 -12.77
C ILE A 190 10.14 -0.84 -12.96
N ILE A 191 9.45 -0.29 -13.96
CA ILE A 191 9.51 1.13 -14.31
C ILE A 191 8.16 1.82 -14.11
N HIS A 192 8.18 3.11 -13.77
CA HIS A 192 7.04 4.01 -13.79
C HIS A 192 7.15 4.86 -15.05
N PHE A 193 6.21 4.74 -15.97
CA PHE A 193 6.11 5.63 -17.14
C PHE A 193 5.52 6.98 -16.73
N TYR A 194 6.23 8.07 -17.03
CA TYR A 194 5.72 9.43 -16.82
C TYR A 194 4.70 9.82 -17.89
N CYS A 195 4.86 9.26 -19.09
CA CYS A 195 3.96 9.42 -20.23
C CYS A 195 3.61 8.03 -20.75
N PHE A 196 2.34 7.81 -21.07
CA PHE A 196 1.93 6.56 -21.73
C PHE A 196 2.57 6.52 -23.12
N PRO A 197 3.24 5.41 -23.51
CA PRO A 197 3.84 5.28 -24.85
C PRO A 197 2.79 5.20 -25.96
#